data_AF-A0A818NNL7-F1
#
_entry.id   AF-A0A818NNL7-F1
#
_cell.length_a   1.000
_cell.length_b   1.000
_cell.length_c   1.000
_cell.angle_alpha   90.00
_cell.angle_beta   90.00
_cell.angle_gamma   90.00
#
_symmetry.space_group_name_H-M   'P 1'
#
loop_
_entity.id
_entity.type
_entity.pdbx_description
1 polymer ?
#
loop_
_entity_poly.entity_id
_entity_poly.type
_entity_poly.pdbx_seq_one_letter_code
_entity_poly.pdbx_strand_id
1 'polypeptide(L)'
;MLLILGSMARCNKVKDTLESIALIDLVQISENGLAYLAGLTNLKHVILARLPSVKHREVVLKLLQNELPRCTINYDNEYPPSRELKEK
;
A
#
# COMPACT_ATOMS: atom_id res chain seq x y z
N MET A 1 -9.45 -35.18 24.83
CA MET A 1 -10.21 -34.66 23.68
C MET A 1 -9.42 -33.46 23.15
N LEU A 2 -8.40 -33.75 22.36
CA LEU A 2 -7.48 -32.76 21.78
C LEU A 2 -8.06 -32.19 20.49
N LEU A 3 -7.60 -30.97 20.12
CA LEU A 3 -7.65 -30.31 18.79
C LEU A 3 -8.78 -29.29 18.52
N ILE A 4 -8.91 -28.23 19.33
CA ILE A 4 -9.58 -26.98 18.86
C ILE A 4 -8.82 -25.70 19.27
N LEU A 5 -7.49 -25.75 19.37
CA LEU A 5 -6.66 -24.58 19.69
C LEU A 5 -5.56 -24.30 18.64
N GLY A 6 -5.65 -24.89 17.45
CA GLY A 6 -4.53 -24.91 16.48
C GLY A 6 -4.63 -24.00 15.26
N SER A 7 -5.78 -23.38 14.93
CA SER A 7 -5.99 -22.87 13.56
C SER A 7 -6.72 -21.53 13.47
N MET A 8 -6.62 -20.67 14.48
CA MET A 8 -6.96 -19.25 14.34
C MET A 8 -5.88 -18.34 14.90
N ALA A 9 -4.61 -18.77 14.83
CA ALA A 9 -3.54 -17.81 14.62
C ALA A 9 -3.67 -17.27 13.18
N ARG A 10 -4.78 -16.54 12.91
CA ARG A 10 -4.89 -15.63 11.78
C ARG A 10 -3.59 -14.83 11.78
N CYS A 11 -2.95 -14.69 10.61
CA CYS A 11 -1.63 -14.07 10.42
C CYS A 11 -1.58 -12.59 10.85
N ASN A 12 -1.87 -12.28 12.13
CA ASN A 12 -1.94 -10.94 12.68
C ASN A 12 -0.57 -10.45 13.13
N LYS A 13 0.40 -11.36 13.32
CA LYS A 13 1.79 -10.98 13.62
C LYS A 13 2.34 -9.97 12.61
N VAL A 14 1.97 -10.10 11.34
CA VAL A 14 2.44 -9.19 10.28
C VAL A 14 1.80 -7.81 10.40
N LYS A 15 0.51 -7.71 10.76
CA LYS A 15 -0.20 -6.43 10.93
C LYS A 15 0.49 -5.52 11.96
N ASP A 16 1.00 -6.13 13.02
CA ASP A 16 1.63 -5.45 14.14
C ASP A 16 3.15 -5.27 13.98
N THR A 17 3.78 -5.84 12.95
CA THR A 17 5.24 -5.72 12.73
C THR A 17 5.62 -5.10 11.38
N LEU A 18 4.68 -4.98 10.44
CA LEU A 18 4.99 -4.50 9.10
C LEU A 18 5.15 -2.97 9.12
N GLU A 19 6.38 -2.50 8.99
CA GLU A 19 6.70 -1.07 9.01
C GLU A 19 6.79 -0.46 7.61
N SER A 20 7.02 -1.26 6.57
CA SER A 20 7.23 -0.76 5.22
C SER A 20 6.67 -1.71 4.16
N ILE A 21 6.00 -1.15 3.16
CA ILE A 21 5.50 -1.90 2.01
C ILE A 21 5.74 -1.11 0.72
N ALA A 22 6.13 -1.82 -0.34
CA ALA A 22 6.25 -1.26 -1.67
C ALA A 22 5.41 -2.09 -2.64
N LEU A 23 4.45 -1.44 -3.31
CA LEU A 23 3.56 -2.02 -4.31
C LEU A 23 3.85 -1.34 -5.64
N ILE A 24 4.56 -2.05 -6.51
CA ILE A 24 5.10 -1.51 -7.76
C ILE A 24 4.72 -2.43 -8.93
N ASP A 25 4.23 -1.88 -10.04
CA ASP A 25 3.87 -2.63 -11.27
C ASP A 25 2.75 -3.67 -11.09
N LEU A 26 1.86 -3.45 -10.12
CA LEU A 26 0.77 -4.39 -9.84
C LEU A 26 -0.49 -4.00 -10.61
N VAL A 27 -0.71 -4.72 -11.72
CA VAL A 27 -1.84 -4.49 -12.62
C VAL A 27 -3.19 -4.86 -12.00
N GLN A 28 -3.22 -5.78 -11.03
CA GLN A 28 -4.47 -6.25 -10.43
C GLN A 28 -4.82 -5.58 -9.10
N ILE A 29 -3.95 -4.73 -8.55
CA ILE A 29 -4.29 -4.02 -7.32
C ILE A 29 -5.31 -2.92 -7.62
N SER A 30 -6.43 -3.00 -6.92
CA SER A 30 -7.51 -2.03 -6.94
C SER A 30 -7.51 -1.17 -5.68
N GLU A 31 -8.34 -0.15 -5.69
CA GLU A 31 -8.57 0.76 -4.55
C GLU A 31 -8.97 -0.01 -3.29
N ASN A 32 -9.82 -1.04 -3.44
CA ASN A 32 -10.23 -1.93 -2.35
C ASN A 32 -9.04 -2.70 -1.77
N GLY A 33 -8.11 -3.16 -2.63
CA GLY A 33 -6.89 -3.82 -2.20
C GLY A 33 -5.99 -2.90 -1.38
N LEU A 34 -5.87 -1.63 -1.78
CA LEU A 34 -5.10 -0.63 -1.05
C LEU A 34 -5.77 -0.22 0.26
N ALA A 35 -7.10 -0.20 0.34
CA ALA A 35 -7.81 0.11 1.58
C ALA A 35 -7.48 -0.87 2.72
N TYR A 36 -7.10 -2.12 2.42
CA TYR A 36 -6.63 -3.06 3.45
C TYR A 36 -5.34 -2.61 4.15
N LEU A 37 -4.53 -1.75 3.52
CA LEU A 37 -3.32 -1.20 4.14
C LEU A 37 -3.66 -0.32 5.36
N ALA A 38 -4.85 0.29 5.40
CA ALA A 38 -5.32 1.07 6.55
C ALA A 38 -5.32 0.27 7.87
N GLY A 39 -5.51 -1.04 7.78
CA GLY A 39 -5.43 -1.92 8.95
C GLY A 39 -4.01 -2.06 9.51
N LEU A 40 -2.96 -1.76 8.75
CA LEU A 40 -1.57 -1.99 9.15
C LEU A 40 -1.08 -0.79 9.98
N THR A 41 -1.54 -0.68 11.22
CA THR A 41 -1.35 0.51 12.07
C THR A 41 0.11 0.83 12.42
N ASN A 42 1.01 -0.15 12.31
CA ASN A 42 2.45 0.05 12.57
C ASN A 42 3.25 0.41 11.31
N LEU A 43 2.57 0.60 10.19
CA LEU A 43 3.19 0.89 8.92
C LEU A 43 3.65 2.36 8.88
N LYS A 44 4.93 2.56 8.59
CA LYS A 44 5.63 3.85 8.59
C LYS A 44 5.87 4.36 7.18
N HIS A 45 6.05 3.45 6.21
CA HIS A 45 6.38 3.80 4.83
C HIS A 45 5.59 2.95 3.83
N VAL A 46 4.78 3.60 2.99
CA VAL A 46 4.15 2.95 1.83
C VAL A 46 4.72 3.57 0.57
N ILE A 47 5.18 2.73 -0.36
CA ILE A 47 5.50 3.14 -1.73
C ILE A 47 4.47 2.51 -2.66
N LEU A 48 3.76 3.33 -3.42
CA LEU A 48 2.80 2.90 -4.43
C LEU A 48 3.28 3.42 -5.79
N ALA A 49 3.53 2.53 -6.75
CA ALA A 49 3.99 2.95 -8.06
C ALA A 49 3.42 2.06 -9.18
N ARG A 50 3.12 2.68 -10.32
CA ARG A 50 2.65 1.98 -11.53
C ARG A 50 1.49 1.00 -11.25
N LEU A 51 0.41 1.53 -10.68
CA LEU A 51 -0.81 0.79 -10.35
C LEU A 51 -1.95 1.17 -11.33
N PRO A 52 -1.98 0.62 -12.56
CA PRO A 52 -2.88 1.09 -13.62
C PRO A 52 -4.37 0.88 -13.32
N SER A 53 -4.71 -0.03 -12.40
CA SER A 53 -6.09 -0.32 -12.00
C SER A 53 -6.62 0.59 -10.89
N VAL A 54 -5.79 1.45 -10.30
CA VAL A 54 -6.19 2.42 -9.27
C VAL A 54 -6.55 3.73 -9.96
N LYS A 55 -7.85 4.01 -10.11
CA LYS A 55 -8.35 5.17 -10.86
C LYS A 55 -8.51 6.41 -9.98
N HIS A 56 -9.06 6.25 -8.78
CA HIS A 56 -9.35 7.30 -7.81
C HIS A 56 -8.31 7.31 -6.69
N ARG A 57 -7.05 7.53 -7.08
CA ARG A 57 -5.90 7.45 -6.18
C ARG A 57 -6.03 8.44 -5.01
N GLU A 58 -6.54 9.64 -5.27
CA GLU A 58 -6.73 10.71 -4.31
C GLU A 58 -7.70 10.33 -3.18
N VAL A 59 -8.73 9.54 -3.49
CA VAL A 59 -9.68 9.02 -2.48
C VAL A 59 -8.97 8.02 -1.59
N VAL A 60 -8.25 7.09 -2.19
CA VAL A 60 -7.49 6.05 -1.47
C VAL A 60 -6.38 6.66 -0.62
N LEU A 61 -5.62 7.62 -1.16
CA LEU A 61 -4.55 8.29 -0.42
C LEU A 61 -5.09 9.09 0.77
N LYS A 62 -6.22 9.79 0.61
CA LYS A 62 -6.88 10.47 1.73
C LYS A 62 -7.34 9.48 2.81
N LEU A 63 -7.93 8.35 2.39
CA LEU A 63 -8.32 7.30 3.32
C LEU A 63 -7.10 6.76 4.07
N LEU A 64 -6.02 6.40 3.37
CA LEU A 64 -4.80 5.90 3.99
C LEU A 64 -4.14 6.95 4.90
N GLN A 65 -4.16 8.23 4.53
CA GLN A 65 -3.62 9.29 5.37
C GLN A 65 -4.43 9.50 6.66
N ASN A 66 -5.76 9.34 6.59
CA ASN A 66 -6.64 9.44 7.76
C ASN A 66 -6.44 8.26 8.71
N GLU A 67 -6.34 7.03 8.16
CA GLU A 67 -6.21 5.80 8.94
C GLU A 67 -4.77 5.57 9.44
N LEU A 68 -3.77 6.05 8.69
CA LEU A 68 -2.34 5.94 9.00
C LEU A 68 -1.68 7.32 9.05
N PRO A 69 -2.04 8.18 10.03
CA PRO A 69 -1.57 9.57 10.09
C PRO A 69 -0.06 9.70 10.30
N ARG A 70 0.60 8.64 10.77
CA ARG A 70 2.06 8.57 10.98
C ARG A 70 2.80 7.87 9.85
N CYS A 71 2.09 7.36 8.86
CA CYS A 71 2.68 6.68 7.71
C CYS A 71 3.01 7.70 6.62
N THR A 72 4.24 7.63 6.13
CA THR A 72 4.66 8.37 4.93
C THR A 72 4.22 7.58 3.70
N ILE A 73 3.31 8.15 2.92
CA ILE A 73 2.81 7.52 1.69
C ILE A 73 3.47 8.21 0.49
N ASN A 74 4.34 7.49 -0.21
CA ASN A 74 4.93 7.95 -1.46
C ASN A 74 4.21 7.28 -2.63
N TYR A 75 3.57 8.08 -3.47
CA TYR A 75 2.95 7.59 -4.71
C TYR A 75 3.79 8.05 -5.89
N ASP A 76 4.65 7.17 -6.39
CA ASP A 76 5.48 7.46 -7.55
C ASP A 76 4.77 7.00 -8.83
N ASN A 77 4.25 7.98 -9.55
CA ASN A 77 3.62 7.76 -10.85
C ASN A 77 4.51 8.24 -12.00
N GLU A 78 5.82 8.44 -11.77
CA GLU A 78 6.75 8.92 -12.79
C GLU A 78 7.03 7.82 -13.82
N TYR A 79 6.08 7.60 -14.73
CA TYR A 79 6.39 7.47 -16.15
C TYR A 79 5.15 7.78 -17.03
N PRO A 80 5.31 8.44 -18.20
CA PRO A 80 6.57 8.63 -18.90
C PRO A 80 7.53 9.65 -18.27
N PRO A 81 8.84 9.53 -18.59
CA PRO A 81 9.89 10.28 -17.93
C PRO A 81 9.69 11.75 -18.29
N SER A 82 10.47 12.59 -17.63
CA SER A 82 11.09 13.74 -18.27
C SER A 82 11.82 13.36 -19.59
N ARG A 83 11.06 13.11 -20.68
CA ARG A 83 11.44 13.53 -22.02
C ARG A 83 11.06 15.01 -22.14
N GLU A 84 11.78 15.85 -21.40
CA GLU A 84 11.93 17.25 -21.73
C GLU A 84 13.44 17.56 -21.79
N LEU A 85 13.95 17.36 -23.01
CA LEU A 85 14.93 18.18 -23.73
C LEU A 85 16.22 18.56 -22.98
N LYS A 86 17.32 17.88 -23.33
CA LYS A 86 18.57 18.55 -23.69
C LYS A 86 19.16 17.90 -24.94
N GLU A 87 18.54 18.16 -26.08
CA GLU A 87 19.28 18.13 -27.35
C GLU A 87 19.96 19.50 -27.48
N LYS A 88 21.27 19.48 -27.76
CA LYS A 88 22.15 20.65 -27.89
C LYS A 88 22.00 21.32 -29.24
#